data_AF-A0A7C3U256-F1
#
_entry.id   AF-A0A7C3U256-F1
#
_cell.length_a   1.000
_cell.length_b   1.000
_cell.length_c   1.000
_cell.angle_alpha   90.00
_cell.angle_beta   90.00
_cell.angle_gamma   90.00
#
_symmetry.space_group_name_H-M   'P 1'
#
loop_
_entity.id
_entity.type
_entity.pdbx_description
1 polymer ?
#
loop_
_entity_poly.entity_id
_entity_poly.type
_entity_poly.pdbx_seq_one_letter_code
_entity_poly.pdbx_strand_id
1 'polypeptide(L)'
;MGFFSLLGAGTKRWVWFVVPLLFLLLIIIGRLISFSQEGPSVLGVRAVLFEGGLWVLLILSAWVLARRTAAFAPSILKSSDIFQPKILILALIVAAITGGLILSQKRVGQRLTPRIAQKVMAADPLADLPDGLHVALCGSGSPLPDLRRASACTAVIAGKDLYLIDTGPGSERKLELMHLNPGKVKAVFLTHFHSDHIGDLGELMLKRWSGGARKIPVDVYGPDGVEIVVQGFNNAYSLDKAYRILHHGPETVPPSGAGGTARTFSFPSGKEETVVLNETGLKVTAFRVDHTPVEPAVGYRFDYKGRSVVISGDTRPVPSLTQQARKADLLVIEALQPKMVAMLKEAANTVGRTNTAKILGDIPSYHTSPEDAAKIAAQAGVGHLLLTHILPPLPVSDLKAAFLGDAGKLYHGPITIGEDGMLFSLPAGTQKIQRKWLL
;
A
#
# COMPACT_ATOMS: atom_id res chain seq x y z
N MET A 1 5.05 38.72 8.81
CA MET A 1 4.16 38.82 7.62
C MET A 1 3.01 39.78 7.85
N GLY A 2 2.01 39.40 8.65
CA GLY A 2 0.82 40.22 8.89
C GLY A 2 1.13 41.66 9.34
N PHE A 3 2.11 41.84 10.22
CA PHE A 3 2.54 43.16 10.69
C PHE A 3 2.99 44.11 9.57
N PHE A 4 3.84 43.65 8.64
CA PHE A 4 4.34 44.47 7.52
C PHE A 4 3.28 44.68 6.42
N SER A 5 2.42 43.69 6.18
CA SER A 5 1.26 43.85 5.28
C SER A 5 0.23 44.84 5.83
N LEU A 6 0.00 44.82 7.15
CA LEU A 6 -0.84 45.78 7.86
C LEU A 6 -0.20 47.17 7.89
N LEU A 7 1.11 47.27 8.06
CA LEU A 7 1.88 48.52 7.94
C LEU A 7 1.74 49.11 6.53
N GLY A 8 1.88 48.29 5.48
CA GLY A 8 1.73 48.75 4.10
C GLY A 8 0.31 49.22 3.79
N ALA A 9 -0.69 48.41 4.16
CA ALA A 9 -2.10 48.76 3.95
C ALA A 9 -2.50 50.01 4.74
N GLY A 10 -2.06 50.11 5.99
CA GLY A 10 -2.38 51.21 6.91
C GLY A 10 -1.68 52.52 6.56
N THR A 11 -0.41 52.47 6.16
CA THR A 11 0.35 53.68 5.76
C THR A 11 0.16 54.06 4.30
N LYS A 12 -0.61 53.27 3.54
CA LYS A 12 -0.76 53.37 2.08
C LYS A 12 0.57 53.32 1.32
N ARG A 13 1.67 52.88 1.94
CA ARG A 13 2.98 52.82 1.30
C ARG A 13 3.25 51.40 0.83
N TRP A 14 3.37 51.25 -0.48
CA TRP A 14 3.60 49.96 -1.11
C TRP A 14 4.93 49.31 -0.65
N VAL A 15 5.93 50.10 -0.26
CA VAL A 15 7.26 49.63 0.15
C VAL A 15 7.20 48.64 1.33
N TRP A 16 6.24 48.78 2.24
CA TRP A 16 6.10 47.83 3.36
C TRP A 16 5.58 46.45 2.95
N PHE A 17 5.02 46.32 1.75
CA PHE A 17 4.68 45.01 1.19
C PHE A 17 5.90 44.26 0.67
N VAL A 18 7.05 44.91 0.46
CA VAL A 18 8.27 44.25 -0.02
C VAL A 18 8.74 43.16 0.94
N VAL A 19 8.73 43.44 2.25
CA VAL A 19 9.14 42.48 3.28
C VAL A 19 8.26 41.21 3.29
N PRO A 20 6.91 41.30 3.36
CA PRO A 20 6.06 40.12 3.29
C PRO A 20 6.01 39.50 1.89
N LEU A 21 6.28 40.23 0.82
CA LEU A 21 6.43 39.61 -0.51
C LEU A 21 7.68 38.74 -0.59
N LEU A 22 8.83 39.25 -0.14
CA LEU A 22 10.09 38.50 -0.16
C LEU A 22 10.07 37.30 0.77
N PHE A 23 9.54 37.45 1.99
CA PHE A 23 9.52 36.33 2.94
C PHE A 23 8.54 35.23 2.52
N LEU A 24 7.41 35.55 1.89
CA LEU A 24 6.46 34.54 1.42
C LEU A 24 7.02 33.83 0.18
N LEU A 25 7.74 34.56 -0.68
CA LEU A 25 8.49 33.99 -1.79
C LEU A 25 9.54 32.99 -1.29
N LEU A 26 10.30 33.32 -0.25
CA LEU A 26 11.28 32.41 0.36
C LEU A 26 10.62 31.15 0.94
N ILE A 27 9.46 31.27 1.57
CA ILE A 27 8.69 30.10 2.06
C ILE A 27 8.25 29.22 0.90
N ILE A 28 7.66 29.81 -0.15
CA ILE A 28 7.20 29.07 -1.34
C ILE A 28 8.38 28.35 -1.98
N ILE A 29 9.53 29.03 -2.17
CA ILE A 29 10.76 28.43 -2.71
C ILE A 29 11.23 27.28 -1.81
N GLY A 30 11.29 27.48 -0.49
CA GLY A 30 11.68 26.42 0.45
C GLY A 30 10.78 25.19 0.37
N ARG A 31 9.46 25.38 0.19
CA ARG A 31 8.52 24.26 0.00
C ARG A 31 8.66 23.57 -1.34
N LEU A 32 8.93 24.31 -2.42
CA LEU A 32 9.19 23.72 -3.73
C LEU A 32 10.51 22.92 -3.73
N ILE A 33 11.53 23.39 -3.03
CA ILE A 33 12.77 22.63 -2.80
C ILE A 33 12.46 21.36 -2.00
N SER A 34 11.68 21.46 -0.91
CA SER A 34 11.22 20.27 -0.16
C SER A 34 10.44 19.29 -1.05
N PHE A 35 9.57 19.75 -1.98
CA PHE A 35 8.90 18.87 -2.94
C PHE A 35 9.86 18.17 -3.88
N SER A 36 10.94 18.83 -4.30
CA SER A 36 11.95 18.20 -5.14
C SER A 36 12.73 17.09 -4.43
N GLN A 37 12.73 17.07 -3.09
CA GLN A 37 13.46 16.09 -2.29
C GLN A 37 12.55 14.97 -1.73
N GLU A 38 11.34 15.33 -1.30
CA GLU A 38 10.43 14.44 -0.56
C GLU A 38 9.16 14.09 -1.35
N GLY A 39 8.94 14.73 -2.50
CA GLY A 39 7.71 14.65 -3.27
C GLY A 39 6.57 15.53 -2.70
N PRO A 40 5.55 15.86 -3.52
CA PRO A 40 4.44 16.69 -3.07
C PRO A 40 3.49 15.92 -2.15
N SER A 41 3.28 16.39 -0.93
CA SER A 41 2.22 15.90 -0.04
C SER A 41 0.90 16.67 -0.26
N VAL A 42 -0.26 16.05 0.02
CA VAL A 42 -1.57 16.74 -0.10
C VAL A 42 -1.62 18.01 0.75
N LEU A 43 -1.04 17.97 1.95
CA LEU A 43 -0.97 19.13 2.84
C LEU A 43 0.01 20.18 2.29
N GLY A 44 1.16 19.75 1.77
CA GLY A 44 2.16 20.60 1.16
C GLY A 44 1.61 21.34 -0.06
N VAL A 45 0.99 20.62 -1.01
CA VAL A 45 0.41 21.21 -2.23
C VAL A 45 -0.65 22.24 -1.88
N ARG A 46 -1.51 21.94 -0.90
CA ARG A 46 -2.50 22.90 -0.39
C ARG A 46 -1.84 24.13 0.25
N ALA A 47 -0.76 23.95 1.00
CA ALA A 47 -0.01 25.06 1.60
C ALA A 47 0.63 25.95 0.54
N VAL A 48 1.28 25.37 -0.48
CA VAL A 48 1.89 26.13 -1.59
C VAL A 48 0.85 26.87 -2.42
N LEU A 49 -0.30 26.26 -2.73
CA LEU A 49 -1.39 26.93 -3.44
C LEU A 49 -1.96 28.10 -2.62
N PHE A 50 -2.12 27.92 -1.31
CA PHE A 50 -2.61 28.97 -0.41
C PHE A 50 -1.61 30.12 -0.27
N GLU A 51 -0.33 29.81 -0.03
CA GLU A 51 0.75 30.79 0.06
C GLU A 51 0.95 31.52 -1.28
N GLY A 52 0.91 30.81 -2.41
CA GLY A 52 0.94 31.40 -3.75
C GLY A 52 -0.23 32.36 -4.00
N GLY A 53 -1.45 31.99 -3.59
CA GLY A 53 -2.62 32.85 -3.65
C GLY A 53 -2.47 34.13 -2.82
N LEU A 54 -1.94 34.02 -1.59
CA LEU A 54 -1.62 35.16 -0.74
C LEU A 54 -0.53 36.06 -1.35
N TRP A 55 0.46 35.47 -2.03
CA TRP A 55 1.52 36.21 -2.71
C TRP A 55 0.96 37.12 -3.81
N VAL A 56 0.11 36.56 -4.68
CA VAL A 56 -0.54 37.29 -5.76
C VAL A 56 -1.43 38.42 -5.21
N LEU A 57 -2.20 38.15 -4.16
CA LEU A 57 -3.01 39.15 -3.48
C LEU A 57 -2.17 40.30 -2.91
N LEU A 58 -1.00 40.01 -2.32
CA LEU A 58 -0.08 41.02 -1.80
C LEU A 58 0.54 41.87 -2.93
N ILE A 59 0.88 41.28 -4.08
CA ILE A 59 1.39 42.01 -5.24
C ILE A 59 0.33 42.96 -5.78
N LEU A 60 -0.90 42.47 -5.99
CA LEU A 60 -2.02 43.29 -6.47
C LEU A 60 -2.33 44.42 -5.49
N SER A 61 -2.29 44.14 -4.19
CA SER A 61 -2.50 45.15 -3.15
C SER A 61 -1.40 46.22 -3.16
N ALA A 62 -0.13 45.82 -3.26
CA ALA A 62 1.01 46.73 -3.37
C ALA A 62 0.92 47.60 -4.64
N TRP A 63 0.52 47.00 -5.77
CA TRP A 63 0.36 47.68 -7.06
C TRP A 63 -0.78 48.71 -7.06
N VAL A 64 -1.94 48.35 -6.51
CA VAL A 64 -3.07 49.28 -6.33
C VAL A 64 -2.68 50.46 -5.44
N LEU A 65 -1.91 50.21 -4.37
CA LEU A 65 -1.40 51.26 -3.50
C LEU A 65 -0.38 52.16 -4.20
N ALA A 66 0.60 51.57 -4.89
CA ALA A 66 1.65 52.31 -5.59
C ALA A 66 1.05 53.28 -6.62
N ARG A 67 -0.03 52.88 -7.30
CA ARG A 67 -0.78 53.74 -8.24
C ARG A 67 -1.60 54.84 -7.55
N ARG A 68 -1.95 54.68 -6.28
CA ARG A 68 -2.70 55.67 -5.50
C ARG A 68 -1.81 56.67 -4.75
N THR A 69 -0.51 56.41 -4.61
CA THR A 69 0.43 57.18 -3.77
C THR A 69 1.55 57.90 -4.52
N ALA A 70 1.30 58.34 -5.76
CA ALA A 70 2.27 59.15 -6.52
C ALA A 70 2.53 60.56 -5.92
N ALA A 71 1.90 60.91 -4.78
CA ALA A 71 2.19 62.12 -4.03
C ALA A 71 2.12 61.85 -2.50
N PHE A 72 3.06 62.43 -1.74
CA PHE A 72 3.13 62.65 -0.28
C PHE A 72 4.10 61.87 0.65
N ALA A 73 4.72 62.68 1.52
CA ALA A 73 5.84 62.51 2.45
C ALA A 73 5.53 61.66 3.73
N PRO A 74 6.52 61.36 4.62
CA PRO A 74 6.36 60.46 5.77
C PRO A 74 5.68 61.12 6.97
N SER A 75 4.49 60.62 7.33
CA SER A 75 3.89 60.83 8.65
C SER A 75 3.92 59.53 9.47
N ILE A 76 4.21 59.67 10.76
CA ILE A 76 4.27 58.58 11.75
C ILE A 76 2.82 58.16 12.11
N LEU A 77 2.57 56.85 12.17
CA LEU A 77 1.25 56.23 12.46
C LEU A 77 0.67 56.69 13.79
N LYS A 78 -0.63 57.05 13.81
CA LYS A 78 -1.39 57.30 15.03
C LYS A 78 -2.29 56.11 15.34
N SER A 79 -2.54 55.82 16.62
CA SER A 79 -3.41 54.71 17.06
C SER A 79 -4.82 54.78 16.45
N SER A 80 -5.31 55.98 16.14
CA SER A 80 -6.59 56.23 15.46
C SER A 80 -6.71 55.57 14.09
N ASP A 81 -5.59 55.26 13.42
CA ASP A 81 -5.59 54.64 12.09
C ASP A 81 -5.84 53.11 12.15
N ILE A 82 -5.64 52.49 13.33
CA ILE A 82 -5.89 51.06 13.58
C ILE A 82 -7.35 50.82 13.99
N PHE A 83 -7.99 51.80 14.65
CA PHE A 83 -9.38 51.72 15.11
C PHE A 83 -10.42 52.21 14.09
N GLN A 84 -10.08 52.21 12.79
CA GLN A 84 -11.05 52.57 11.76
C GLN A 84 -12.21 51.55 11.73
N PRO A 85 -13.48 52.00 11.76
CA PRO A 85 -14.65 51.11 11.87
C PRO A 85 -14.67 49.98 10.84
N LYS A 86 -14.25 50.26 9.60
CA LYS A 86 -14.25 49.28 8.50
C LYS A 86 -13.29 48.11 8.72
N ILE A 87 -12.12 48.35 9.32
CA ILE A 87 -11.11 47.32 9.59
C ILE A 87 -11.56 46.44 10.76
N LEU A 88 -12.14 47.04 11.80
CA LEU A 88 -12.70 46.33 12.94
C LEU A 88 -13.87 45.42 12.53
N ILE A 89 -14.76 45.90 11.65
CA ILE A 89 -15.86 45.11 11.10
C ILE A 89 -15.34 43.88 10.33
N LEU A 90 -14.34 44.06 9.47
CA LEU A 90 -13.78 42.94 8.70
C LEU A 90 -13.11 41.90 9.61
N ALA A 91 -12.35 42.34 10.62
CA ALA A 91 -11.74 41.45 11.61
C ALA A 91 -12.81 40.67 12.39
N LEU A 92 -13.90 41.32 12.77
CA LEU A 92 -15.04 40.69 13.44
C LEU A 92 -15.75 39.68 12.53
N ILE A 93 -15.92 39.96 11.24
CA ILE A 93 -16.49 39.01 10.28
C ILE A 93 -15.61 37.77 10.16
N VAL A 94 -14.29 37.92 9.99
CA VAL A 94 -13.37 36.80 9.89
C VAL A 94 -13.34 35.99 11.18
N ALA A 95 -13.33 36.66 12.35
CA ALA A 95 -13.42 36.00 13.65
C ALA A 95 -14.75 35.26 13.83
N ALA A 96 -15.87 35.84 13.37
CA ALA A 96 -17.19 35.21 13.41
C ALA A 96 -17.30 34.01 12.47
N ILE A 97 -16.73 34.07 11.25
CA ILE A 97 -16.69 32.94 10.32
C ILE A 97 -15.80 31.83 10.88
N THR A 98 -14.59 32.17 11.35
CA THR A 98 -13.64 31.19 11.88
C THR A 98 -14.18 30.55 13.16
N GLY A 99 -14.71 31.36 14.08
CA GLY A 99 -15.42 30.90 15.28
C GLY A 99 -16.63 30.05 14.91
N GLY A 100 -17.43 30.46 13.92
CA GLY A 100 -18.55 29.69 13.40
C GLY A 100 -18.13 28.34 12.83
N LEU A 101 -17.03 28.28 12.07
CA LEU A 101 -16.46 27.04 11.55
C LEU A 101 -16.00 26.12 12.68
N ILE A 102 -15.23 26.63 13.65
CA ILE A 102 -14.78 25.87 14.82
C ILE A 102 -15.97 25.32 15.62
N LEU A 103 -16.95 26.17 15.94
CA LEU A 103 -18.15 25.80 16.70
C LEU A 103 -19.07 24.85 15.91
N SER A 104 -19.02 24.88 14.58
CA SER A 104 -19.81 23.99 13.71
C SER A 104 -19.13 22.67 13.37
N GLN A 105 -17.83 22.47 13.70
CA GLN A 105 -17.09 21.24 13.38
C GLN A 105 -17.84 19.98 13.84
N LYS A 106 -18.41 19.99 15.05
CA LYS A 106 -19.22 18.88 15.57
C LYS A 106 -20.44 18.60 14.71
N ARG A 107 -21.21 19.64 14.34
CA ARG A 107 -22.43 19.49 13.52
C ARG A 107 -22.11 19.06 12.09
N VAL A 108 -21.04 19.61 11.51
CA VAL A 108 -20.55 19.23 10.18
C VAL A 108 -20.10 17.77 10.21
N GLY A 109 -19.30 17.38 11.19
CA GLY A 109 -18.88 15.99 11.40
C GLY A 109 -20.09 15.05 11.50
N GLN A 110 -21.04 15.32 12.39
CA GLN A 110 -22.25 14.50 12.58
C GLN A 110 -23.10 14.36 11.31
N ARG A 111 -23.11 15.37 10.42
CA ARG A 111 -23.83 15.29 9.13
C ARG A 111 -23.04 14.57 8.05
N LEU A 112 -21.70 14.66 8.06
CA LEU A 112 -20.84 14.02 7.07
C LEU A 112 -20.58 12.54 7.40
N THR A 113 -20.45 12.18 8.68
CA THR A 113 -20.11 10.82 9.13
C THR A 113 -21.03 9.75 8.54
N PRO A 114 -22.38 9.86 8.57
CA PRO A 114 -23.23 8.82 8.01
C PRO A 114 -23.03 8.63 6.50
N ARG A 115 -22.81 9.73 5.76
CA ARG A 115 -22.58 9.68 4.31
C ARG A 115 -21.24 9.03 3.97
N ILE A 116 -20.19 9.39 4.70
CA ILE A 116 -18.85 8.80 4.54
C ILE A 116 -18.92 7.31 4.91
N ALA A 117 -19.54 6.98 6.06
CA ALA A 117 -19.69 5.60 6.51
C ALA A 117 -20.47 4.76 5.51
N GLN A 118 -21.61 5.24 5.01
CA GLN A 118 -22.39 4.53 4.00
C GLN A 118 -21.57 4.28 2.72
N LYS A 119 -20.81 5.28 2.25
CA LYS A 119 -19.96 5.14 1.08
C LYS A 119 -18.85 4.10 1.29
N VAL A 120 -18.20 4.11 2.45
CA VAL A 120 -17.14 3.16 2.80
C VAL A 120 -17.71 1.74 2.95
N MET A 121 -18.85 1.59 3.61
CA MET A 121 -19.50 0.29 3.84
C MET A 121 -20.08 -0.33 2.56
N ALA A 122 -20.47 0.50 1.58
CA ALA A 122 -21.00 0.05 0.30
C ALA A 122 -19.92 -0.18 -0.77
N ALA A 123 -18.64 0.12 -0.48
CA ALA A 123 -17.56 -0.07 -1.43
C ALA A 123 -17.30 -1.57 -1.65
N ASP A 124 -17.40 -2.02 -2.90
CA ASP A 124 -17.14 -3.39 -3.30
C ASP A 124 -16.44 -3.39 -4.67
N PRO A 125 -15.10 -3.17 -4.70
CA PRO A 125 -14.37 -3.06 -5.96
C PRO A 125 -14.40 -4.35 -6.79
N LEU A 126 -14.77 -5.48 -6.17
CA LEU A 126 -14.95 -6.76 -6.86
C LEU A 126 -16.22 -6.82 -7.71
N ALA A 127 -17.24 -6.01 -7.39
CA ALA A 127 -18.52 -6.02 -8.11
C ALA A 127 -18.37 -5.51 -9.56
N ASP A 128 -17.40 -4.63 -9.81
CA ASP A 128 -17.13 -4.02 -11.11
C ASP A 128 -16.11 -4.81 -11.96
N LEU A 129 -15.60 -5.93 -11.44
CA LEU A 129 -14.65 -6.76 -12.18
C LEU A 129 -15.39 -7.64 -13.21
N PRO A 130 -14.93 -7.69 -14.46
CA PRO A 130 -15.46 -8.67 -15.41
C PRO A 130 -15.09 -10.08 -14.95
N ASP A 131 -15.84 -11.08 -15.42
CA ASP A 131 -15.44 -12.47 -15.22
C ASP A 131 -14.03 -12.70 -15.78
N GLY A 132 -13.17 -13.34 -15.00
CA GLY A 132 -11.75 -13.44 -15.29
C GLY A 132 -10.93 -13.80 -14.06
N LEU A 133 -9.61 -13.73 -14.22
CA LEU A 133 -8.65 -13.89 -13.14
C LEU A 133 -8.11 -12.51 -12.78
N HIS A 134 -7.99 -12.17 -11.51
CA HIS A 134 -7.48 -10.85 -11.12
C HIS A 134 -6.53 -11.00 -9.94
N VAL A 135 -5.56 -10.09 -9.85
CA VAL A 135 -4.52 -10.13 -8.81
C VAL A 135 -4.39 -8.77 -8.18
N ALA A 136 -4.52 -8.68 -6.87
CA ALA A 136 -4.27 -7.45 -6.12
C ALA A 136 -3.16 -7.66 -5.08
N LEU A 137 -2.34 -6.65 -4.85
CA LEU A 137 -1.28 -6.70 -3.83
C LEU A 137 -1.80 -6.07 -2.54
N CYS A 138 -2.19 -6.91 -1.59
CA CYS A 138 -2.49 -6.51 -0.20
C CYS A 138 -1.22 -6.34 0.64
N GLY A 139 -0.07 -6.74 0.12
CA GLY A 139 1.22 -6.46 0.70
C GLY A 139 2.33 -6.90 -0.24
N SER A 140 3.36 -6.07 -0.34
CA SER A 140 4.42 -6.19 -1.36
C SER A 140 5.83 -6.01 -0.80
N GLY A 141 5.95 -5.90 0.50
CA GLY A 141 7.21 -5.77 1.23
C GLY A 141 7.76 -7.12 1.69
N SER A 142 8.91 -7.05 2.33
CA SER A 142 9.67 -8.15 2.94
C SER A 142 9.70 -7.94 4.47
N PRO A 143 10.47 -8.70 5.27
CA PRO A 143 10.57 -8.48 6.72
C PRO A 143 11.15 -7.10 7.10
N LEU A 144 11.91 -6.45 6.20
CA LEU A 144 12.45 -5.13 6.48
C LEU A 144 11.34 -4.07 6.44
N PRO A 145 11.28 -3.15 7.42
CA PRO A 145 10.19 -2.20 7.52
C PRO A 145 10.18 -1.21 6.35
N ASP A 146 8.99 -1.02 5.77
CA ASP A 146 8.72 -0.04 4.72
C ASP A 146 7.45 0.75 5.08
N LEU A 147 7.49 2.08 4.96
CA LEU A 147 6.35 2.95 5.30
C LEU A 147 5.15 2.77 4.37
N ARG A 148 5.38 2.23 3.17
CA ARG A 148 4.38 2.13 2.10
C ARG A 148 3.93 0.71 1.84
N ARG A 149 4.68 -0.30 2.30
CA ARG A 149 4.46 -1.71 2.01
C ARG A 149 4.19 -2.53 3.27
N ALA A 150 3.07 -3.23 3.32
CA ALA A 150 2.89 -4.37 4.21
C ALA A 150 3.71 -5.57 3.73
N SER A 151 3.94 -6.56 4.61
CA SER A 151 4.61 -7.82 4.25
C SER A 151 3.77 -8.66 3.29
N ALA A 152 4.30 -9.79 2.82
CA ALA A 152 3.76 -10.55 1.68
C ALA A 152 2.25 -10.85 1.79
N CYS A 153 1.48 -10.38 0.80
CA CYS A 153 0.08 -10.76 0.61
C CYS A 153 -0.36 -10.47 -0.82
N THR A 154 -0.80 -11.52 -1.52
CA THR A 154 -1.37 -11.43 -2.86
C THR A 154 -2.81 -11.92 -2.83
N ALA A 155 -3.77 -11.05 -3.15
CA ALA A 155 -5.15 -11.44 -3.35
C ALA A 155 -5.36 -11.91 -4.79
N VAL A 156 -5.94 -13.10 -4.98
CA VAL A 156 -6.34 -13.63 -6.28
C VAL A 156 -7.86 -13.73 -6.34
N ILE A 157 -8.45 -13.18 -7.39
CA ILE A 157 -9.90 -13.21 -7.61
C ILE A 157 -10.18 -14.01 -8.88
N ALA A 158 -10.82 -15.17 -8.73
CA ALA A 158 -11.25 -16.00 -9.85
C ALA A 158 -12.78 -15.91 -9.99
N GLY A 159 -13.24 -15.19 -11.02
CA GLY A 159 -14.64 -14.80 -11.15
C GLY A 159 -15.05 -13.90 -9.98
N LYS A 160 -15.76 -14.47 -8.99
CA LYS A 160 -16.19 -13.75 -7.77
C LYS A 160 -15.52 -14.26 -6.49
N ASP A 161 -14.77 -15.34 -6.58
CA ASP A 161 -14.14 -15.97 -5.43
C ASP A 161 -12.80 -15.30 -5.12
N LEU A 162 -12.66 -14.83 -3.88
CA LEU A 162 -11.48 -14.16 -3.37
C LEU A 162 -10.61 -15.15 -2.59
N TYR A 163 -9.36 -15.29 -2.99
CA TYR A 163 -8.33 -16.10 -2.33
C TYR A 163 -7.18 -15.20 -1.89
N LEU A 164 -6.52 -15.55 -0.80
CA LEU A 164 -5.28 -14.88 -0.37
C LEU A 164 -4.12 -15.85 -0.46
N ILE A 165 -2.99 -15.37 -0.97
CA ILE A 165 -1.71 -16.06 -0.96
C ILE A 165 -0.81 -15.28 -0.02
N ASP A 166 -0.46 -15.95 1.07
CA ASP A 166 0.19 -15.37 2.25
C ASP A 166 -0.63 -14.26 2.93
N THR A 167 -0.27 -14.02 4.19
CA THR A 167 -0.93 -13.11 5.13
C THR A 167 0.11 -12.50 6.06
N GLY A 168 1.07 -11.75 5.49
CA GLY A 168 2.13 -11.09 6.24
C GLY A 168 1.64 -9.94 7.15
N PRO A 169 2.44 -9.48 8.13
CA PRO A 169 2.12 -8.35 8.97
C PRO A 169 1.67 -7.08 8.21
N GLY A 170 0.53 -6.53 8.63
CA GLY A 170 -0.09 -5.34 8.06
C GLY A 170 -0.91 -5.59 6.78
N SER A 171 -0.91 -6.80 6.24
CA SER A 171 -1.62 -7.14 5.01
C SER A 171 -3.14 -7.18 5.20
N GLU A 172 -3.63 -7.62 6.36
CA GLU A 172 -5.08 -7.63 6.63
C GLU A 172 -5.63 -6.21 6.61
N ARG A 173 -4.94 -5.29 7.28
CA ARG A 173 -5.31 -3.87 7.30
C ARG A 173 -5.32 -3.28 5.88
N LYS A 174 -4.33 -3.64 5.05
CA LYS A 174 -4.27 -3.18 3.65
C LYS A 174 -5.41 -3.76 2.82
N LEU A 175 -5.77 -5.02 3.02
CA LEU A 175 -6.91 -5.67 2.39
C LEU A 175 -8.22 -4.90 2.68
N GLU A 176 -8.47 -4.54 3.94
CA GLU A 176 -9.63 -3.73 4.33
C GLU A 176 -9.60 -2.32 3.72
N LEU A 177 -8.43 -1.66 3.69
CA LEU A 177 -8.26 -0.34 3.07
C LEU A 177 -8.49 -0.37 1.55
N MET A 178 -8.18 -1.50 0.91
CA MET A 178 -8.50 -1.77 -0.50
C MET A 178 -9.98 -2.10 -0.73
N HIS A 179 -10.81 -2.09 0.33
CA HIS A 179 -12.21 -2.50 0.31
C HIS A 179 -12.44 -3.95 -0.14
N LEU A 180 -11.42 -4.81 -0.02
CA LEU A 180 -11.55 -6.24 -0.22
C LEU A 180 -12.02 -6.87 1.09
N ASN A 181 -13.31 -7.19 1.18
CA ASN A 181 -13.92 -7.64 2.42
C ASN A 181 -13.33 -8.99 2.91
N PRO A 182 -12.69 -9.05 4.10
CA PRO A 182 -12.17 -10.30 4.67
C PRO A 182 -13.22 -11.42 4.78
N GLY A 183 -14.49 -11.06 5.03
CA GLY A 183 -15.62 -11.99 5.09
C GLY A 183 -15.92 -12.72 3.78
N LYS A 184 -15.42 -12.22 2.64
CA LYS A 184 -15.53 -12.85 1.31
C LYS A 184 -14.34 -13.75 0.97
N VAL A 185 -13.28 -13.78 1.79
CA VAL A 185 -12.13 -14.65 1.53
C VAL A 185 -12.59 -16.11 1.61
N LYS A 186 -12.46 -16.82 0.51
CA LYS A 186 -12.90 -18.21 0.35
C LYS A 186 -11.89 -19.16 0.99
N ALA A 187 -10.61 -19.02 0.64
CA ALA A 187 -9.51 -19.78 1.21
C ALA A 187 -8.20 -18.96 1.21
N VAL A 188 -7.25 -19.41 2.03
CA VAL A 188 -5.88 -18.89 2.12
C VAL A 188 -4.92 -19.98 1.63
N PHE A 189 -3.87 -19.59 0.91
CA PHE A 189 -2.76 -20.46 0.50
C PHE A 189 -1.46 -19.90 1.09
N LEU A 190 -0.73 -20.68 1.87
CA LEU A 190 0.56 -20.28 2.44
C LEU A 190 1.70 -20.86 1.61
N THR A 191 2.65 -20.03 1.21
CA THR A 191 3.83 -20.43 0.42
C THR A 191 4.87 -21.12 1.29
N HIS A 192 5.10 -20.60 2.49
CA HIS A 192 5.98 -21.16 3.52
C HIS A 192 5.66 -20.50 4.88
N PHE A 193 6.46 -20.78 5.91
CA PHE A 193 6.12 -20.44 7.29
C PHE A 193 7.03 -19.38 7.93
N HIS A 194 7.62 -18.48 7.14
CA HIS A 194 8.22 -17.26 7.71
C HIS A 194 7.15 -16.31 8.23
N SER A 195 7.51 -15.53 9.25
CA SER A 195 6.58 -14.63 9.94
C SER A 195 5.99 -13.57 9.02
N ASP A 196 6.73 -13.09 8.03
CA ASP A 196 6.30 -12.12 7.04
C ASP A 196 5.33 -12.67 5.98
N HIS A 197 5.06 -13.98 6.00
CA HIS A 197 4.05 -14.64 5.15
C HIS A 197 2.83 -15.13 5.94
N ILE A 198 2.90 -15.22 7.27
CA ILE A 198 1.82 -15.80 8.09
C ILE A 198 1.32 -14.88 9.23
N GLY A 199 2.01 -13.77 9.50
CA GLY A 199 1.83 -12.99 10.74
C GLY A 199 0.43 -12.45 11.00
N ASP A 200 -0.33 -12.12 9.95
CA ASP A 200 -1.70 -11.61 10.03
C ASP A 200 -2.77 -12.71 9.88
N LEU A 201 -2.39 -13.99 9.76
CA LEU A 201 -3.33 -15.08 9.55
C LEU A 201 -4.42 -15.15 10.63
N GLY A 202 -4.04 -14.97 11.90
CA GLY A 202 -5.00 -14.95 13.01
C GLY A 202 -5.98 -13.78 12.95
N GLU A 203 -5.50 -12.58 12.60
CA GLU A 203 -6.35 -11.39 12.46
C GLU A 203 -7.33 -11.58 11.29
N LEU A 204 -6.85 -12.11 10.15
CA LEU A 204 -7.70 -12.44 9.02
C LEU A 204 -8.80 -13.45 9.42
N MET A 205 -8.45 -14.53 10.12
CA MET A 205 -9.43 -15.53 10.60
C MET A 205 -10.50 -14.88 11.47
N LEU A 206 -10.09 -14.01 12.40
CA LEU A 206 -10.96 -13.29 13.31
C LEU A 206 -11.91 -12.36 12.56
N LYS A 207 -11.39 -11.55 11.63
CA LYS A 207 -12.12 -10.55 10.83
C LYS A 207 -13.08 -11.19 9.86
N ARG A 208 -12.66 -12.25 9.17
CA ARG A 208 -13.53 -13.04 8.31
C ARG A 208 -14.69 -13.65 9.09
N TRP A 209 -14.42 -14.24 10.24
CA TRP A 209 -15.44 -14.86 11.07
C TRP A 209 -16.42 -13.85 11.66
N SER A 210 -15.91 -12.86 12.38
CA SER A 210 -16.73 -11.90 13.15
C SER A 210 -17.37 -10.83 12.27
N GLY A 211 -16.61 -10.23 11.35
CA GLY A 211 -17.12 -9.21 10.43
C GLY A 211 -17.97 -9.79 9.30
N GLY A 212 -17.68 -11.01 8.87
CA GLY A 212 -18.41 -11.71 7.80
C GLY A 212 -19.53 -12.64 8.27
N ALA A 213 -19.76 -12.75 9.59
CA ALA A 213 -20.70 -13.69 10.21
C ALA A 213 -20.58 -15.13 9.64
N ARG A 214 -19.35 -15.57 9.36
CA ARG A 214 -19.11 -16.85 8.70
C ARG A 214 -19.44 -18.00 9.65
N LYS A 215 -20.04 -19.06 9.11
CA LYS A 215 -20.46 -20.26 9.86
C LYS A 215 -19.47 -21.42 9.75
N ILE A 216 -18.46 -21.28 8.91
CA ILE A 216 -17.43 -22.30 8.65
C ILE A 216 -16.06 -21.61 8.72
N PRO A 217 -15.05 -22.22 9.37
CA PRO A 217 -13.69 -21.68 9.41
C PRO A 217 -13.13 -21.49 8.01
N VAL A 218 -12.10 -20.66 7.86
CA VAL A 218 -11.44 -20.52 6.56
C VAL A 218 -10.56 -21.73 6.27
N ASP A 219 -10.60 -22.24 5.06
CA ASP A 219 -9.66 -23.26 4.61
C ASP A 219 -8.29 -22.61 4.37
N VAL A 220 -7.25 -23.17 4.98
CA VAL A 220 -5.86 -22.71 4.86
C VAL A 220 -5.02 -23.83 4.26
N TYR A 221 -4.72 -23.69 2.98
CA TYR A 221 -3.87 -24.60 2.23
C TYR A 221 -2.41 -24.27 2.48
N GLY A 222 -1.59 -25.29 2.67
CA GLY A 222 -0.15 -25.14 2.80
C GLY A 222 0.54 -26.50 2.75
N PRO A 223 1.87 -26.50 2.58
CA PRO A 223 2.65 -27.73 2.61
C PRO A 223 2.70 -28.33 4.04
N ASP A 224 3.35 -29.48 4.19
CA ASP A 224 3.54 -30.16 5.48
C ASP A 224 3.99 -29.18 6.57
N GLY A 225 3.24 -29.11 7.68
CA GLY A 225 3.47 -28.17 8.79
C GLY A 225 2.43 -27.07 8.92
N VAL A 226 1.55 -26.88 7.92
CA VAL A 226 0.47 -25.88 7.97
C VAL A 226 -0.50 -26.11 9.14
N GLU A 227 -0.69 -27.34 9.59
CA GLU A 227 -1.50 -27.67 10.77
C GLU A 227 -0.95 -27.02 12.03
N ILE A 228 0.37 -26.99 12.19
CA ILE A 228 1.04 -26.36 13.35
C ILE A 228 0.76 -24.86 13.34
N VAL A 229 0.89 -24.22 12.18
CA VAL A 229 0.63 -22.79 12.01
C VAL A 229 -0.83 -22.46 12.31
N VAL A 230 -1.77 -23.15 11.66
CA VAL A 230 -3.21 -22.91 11.84
C VAL A 230 -3.64 -23.18 13.28
N GLN A 231 -3.18 -24.28 13.89
CA GLN A 231 -3.49 -24.57 15.28
C GLN A 231 -2.87 -23.54 16.23
N GLY A 232 -1.66 -23.06 15.95
CA GLY A 232 -1.01 -21.98 16.69
C GLY A 232 -1.86 -20.72 16.74
N PHE A 233 -2.37 -20.26 15.60
CA PHE A 233 -3.26 -19.09 15.55
C PHE A 233 -4.64 -19.34 16.16
N ASN A 234 -5.23 -20.52 15.94
CA ASN A 234 -6.48 -20.92 16.60
C ASN A 234 -6.34 -20.86 18.14
N ASN A 235 -5.20 -21.29 18.68
CA ASN A 235 -4.90 -21.23 20.10
C ASN A 235 -4.67 -19.79 20.58
N ALA A 236 -3.85 -19.02 19.86
CA ALA A 236 -3.52 -17.65 20.21
C ALA A 236 -4.78 -16.74 20.29
N TYR A 237 -5.76 -16.95 19.42
CA TYR A 237 -6.99 -16.16 19.35
C TYR A 237 -8.18 -16.79 20.11
N SER A 238 -7.95 -17.88 20.87
CA SER A 238 -9.01 -18.61 21.57
C SER A 238 -9.74 -17.77 22.63
N LEU A 239 -9.01 -16.90 23.36
CA LEU A 239 -9.58 -15.99 24.34
C LEU A 239 -10.44 -14.90 23.68
N ASP A 240 -9.93 -14.27 22.60
CA ASP A 240 -10.68 -13.25 21.86
C ASP A 240 -11.98 -13.83 21.27
N LYS A 241 -11.90 -15.04 20.68
CA LYS A 241 -13.08 -15.80 20.25
C LYS A 241 -14.12 -15.91 21.37
N ALA A 242 -13.71 -16.31 22.57
CA ALA A 242 -14.63 -16.47 23.70
C ALA A 242 -15.28 -15.13 24.08
N TYR A 243 -14.50 -14.06 24.19
CA TYR A 243 -15.01 -12.73 24.56
C TYR A 243 -16.04 -12.21 23.55
N ARG A 244 -15.79 -12.38 22.25
CA ARG A 244 -16.72 -11.94 21.21
C ARG A 244 -18.03 -12.72 21.21
N ILE A 245 -17.97 -14.03 21.38
CA ILE A 245 -19.18 -14.86 21.48
C ILE A 245 -20.02 -14.45 22.70
N LEU A 246 -19.38 -14.26 23.85
CA LEU A 246 -20.06 -13.83 25.07
C LEU A 246 -20.66 -12.43 24.93
N HIS A 247 -19.97 -11.51 24.26
CA HIS A 247 -20.42 -10.12 24.12
C HIS A 247 -21.49 -9.90 23.04
N HIS A 248 -21.33 -10.52 21.86
CA HIS A 248 -22.21 -10.30 20.71
C HIS A 248 -23.26 -11.40 20.48
N GLY A 249 -23.10 -12.56 21.12
CA GLY A 249 -23.99 -13.70 20.96
C GLY A 249 -23.71 -14.56 19.72
N PRO A 250 -24.11 -15.84 19.74
CA PRO A 250 -23.76 -16.82 18.71
C PRO A 250 -24.46 -16.60 17.36
N GLU A 251 -25.52 -15.79 17.30
CA GLU A 251 -26.18 -15.45 16.05
C GLU A 251 -25.37 -14.45 15.22
N THR A 252 -24.72 -13.48 15.89
CA THR A 252 -23.88 -12.46 15.25
C THR A 252 -22.49 -13.00 14.95
N VAL A 253 -21.91 -13.78 15.88
CA VAL A 253 -20.58 -14.39 15.74
C VAL A 253 -20.66 -15.91 15.89
N PRO A 254 -21.03 -16.65 14.81
CA PRO A 254 -21.30 -18.09 14.90
C PRO A 254 -20.09 -18.88 15.38
N PRO A 255 -20.12 -19.54 16.56
CA PRO A 255 -18.93 -20.21 17.11
C PRO A 255 -18.29 -21.24 16.17
N SER A 256 -19.10 -21.83 15.27
CA SER A 256 -18.69 -22.81 14.27
C SER A 256 -17.80 -22.24 13.17
N GLY A 257 -17.81 -20.93 12.94
CA GLY A 257 -17.01 -20.31 11.88
C GLY A 257 -15.68 -19.70 12.33
N ALA A 258 -15.36 -19.77 13.61
CA ALA A 258 -14.16 -19.18 14.17
C ALA A 258 -12.90 -19.97 13.80
N GLY A 259 -11.81 -19.26 13.53
CA GLY A 259 -10.49 -19.85 13.24
C GLY A 259 -10.33 -20.31 11.80
N GLY A 260 -9.39 -21.22 11.58
CA GLY A 260 -9.18 -21.88 10.29
C GLY A 260 -9.01 -23.38 10.38
N THR A 261 -9.17 -24.01 9.23
CA THR A 261 -9.02 -25.44 9.00
C THR A 261 -7.82 -25.65 8.08
N ALA A 262 -6.80 -26.36 8.56
CA ALA A 262 -5.63 -26.70 7.74
C ALA A 262 -6.02 -27.68 6.62
N ARG A 263 -5.52 -27.39 5.41
CA ARG A 263 -5.65 -28.21 4.19
C ARG A 263 -4.26 -28.54 3.69
N THR A 264 -3.62 -29.45 4.38
CA THR A 264 -2.26 -29.88 4.10
C THR A 264 -2.19 -30.66 2.81
N PHE A 265 -1.13 -30.40 2.05
CA PHE A 265 -0.79 -31.22 0.91
C PHE A 265 0.70 -31.54 0.93
N SER A 266 1.02 -32.65 0.28
CA SER A 266 2.38 -33.06 -0.01
C SER A 266 2.49 -33.38 -1.49
N PHE A 267 3.72 -33.49 -1.97
CA PHE A 267 3.98 -33.83 -3.36
C PHE A 267 4.11 -35.35 -3.52
N PRO A 268 3.39 -35.96 -4.47
CA PRO A 268 3.56 -37.39 -4.76
C PRO A 268 5.02 -37.72 -5.09
N SER A 269 5.46 -38.94 -4.77
CA SER A 269 6.83 -39.39 -5.04
C SER A 269 7.24 -39.16 -6.50
N GLY A 270 8.37 -38.48 -6.71
CA GLY A 270 8.89 -38.14 -8.04
C GLY A 270 8.14 -37.01 -8.77
N LYS A 271 7.20 -36.34 -8.10
CA LYS A 271 6.52 -35.14 -8.63
C LYS A 271 6.94 -33.89 -7.85
N GLU A 272 7.05 -32.80 -8.60
CA GLU A 272 7.37 -31.46 -8.09
C GLU A 272 6.12 -30.56 -7.96
N GLU A 273 4.94 -31.10 -8.26
CA GLU A 273 3.66 -30.37 -8.27
C GLU A 273 2.48 -31.25 -7.80
N THR A 274 1.42 -30.59 -7.33
CA THR A 274 0.14 -31.24 -7.01
C THR A 274 -1.02 -30.25 -7.17
N VAL A 275 -2.20 -30.74 -7.57
CA VAL A 275 -3.41 -29.91 -7.65
C VAL A 275 -4.05 -29.85 -6.27
N VAL A 276 -4.13 -28.65 -5.69
CA VAL A 276 -4.63 -28.43 -4.33
C VAL A 276 -6.09 -27.96 -4.31
N LEU A 277 -6.56 -27.36 -5.40
CA LEU A 277 -7.95 -26.98 -5.58
C LEU A 277 -8.35 -27.18 -7.04
N ASN A 278 -9.50 -27.81 -7.27
CA ASN A 278 -10.07 -28.02 -8.59
C ASN A 278 -11.58 -27.81 -8.53
N GLU A 279 -12.03 -26.66 -9.00
CA GLU A 279 -13.43 -26.23 -9.01
C GLU A 279 -13.87 -25.86 -10.43
N THR A 280 -15.15 -25.57 -10.64
CA THR A 280 -15.68 -25.25 -11.96
C THR A 280 -14.98 -24.04 -12.59
N GLY A 281 -14.09 -24.33 -13.54
CA GLY A 281 -13.33 -23.33 -14.28
C GLY A 281 -12.06 -22.83 -13.59
N LEU A 282 -11.78 -23.22 -12.33
CA LEU A 282 -10.58 -22.86 -11.57
C LEU A 282 -9.76 -24.11 -11.22
N LYS A 283 -8.46 -24.07 -11.51
CA LYS A 283 -7.49 -25.05 -11.04
C LYS A 283 -6.34 -24.32 -10.34
N VAL A 284 -6.01 -24.75 -9.13
CA VAL A 284 -4.85 -24.27 -8.38
C VAL A 284 -3.86 -25.43 -8.20
N THR A 285 -2.66 -25.24 -8.74
CA THR A 285 -1.55 -26.19 -8.64
C THR A 285 -0.49 -25.61 -7.73
N ALA A 286 -0.12 -26.34 -6.67
CA ALA A 286 1.06 -26.03 -5.87
C ALA A 286 2.29 -26.71 -6.49
N PHE A 287 3.46 -26.08 -6.40
CA PHE A 287 4.73 -26.63 -6.91
C PHE A 287 5.88 -26.29 -5.98
N ARG A 288 6.89 -27.17 -5.91
CA ARG A 288 8.08 -26.96 -5.08
C ARG A 288 8.91 -25.79 -5.60
N VAL A 289 9.45 -25.00 -4.67
CA VAL A 289 10.45 -23.98 -4.94
C VAL A 289 11.65 -24.17 -4.01
N ASP A 290 12.77 -23.46 -4.23
CA ASP A 290 13.99 -23.58 -3.42
C ASP A 290 14.21 -22.34 -2.57
N HIS A 291 13.84 -22.43 -1.29
CA HIS A 291 14.10 -21.41 -0.28
C HIS A 291 15.00 -21.94 0.84
N THR A 292 15.90 -22.87 0.53
CA THR A 292 16.77 -23.54 1.51
C THR A 292 17.52 -22.52 2.39
N PRO A 293 17.50 -22.65 3.73
CA PRO A 293 17.12 -23.84 4.52
C PRO A 293 15.63 -23.94 4.90
N VAL A 294 14.78 -23.06 4.36
CA VAL A 294 13.35 -23.06 4.65
C VAL A 294 12.66 -24.12 3.81
N GLU A 295 12.29 -25.21 4.47
CA GLU A 295 11.56 -26.31 3.85
C GLU A 295 10.41 -26.76 4.75
N PRO A 296 9.22 -27.03 4.18
CA PRO A 296 8.87 -26.89 2.77
C PRO A 296 8.60 -25.43 2.34
N ALA A 297 8.92 -25.11 1.08
CA ALA A 297 8.53 -23.86 0.41
C ALA A 297 7.90 -24.18 -0.95
N VAL A 298 6.81 -23.46 -1.29
CA VAL A 298 6.03 -23.71 -2.50
C VAL A 298 5.60 -22.43 -3.22
N GLY A 299 5.40 -22.54 -4.53
CA GLY A 299 4.67 -21.58 -5.33
C GLY A 299 3.29 -22.11 -5.74
N TYR A 300 2.45 -21.23 -6.27
CA TYR A 300 1.10 -21.56 -6.73
C TYR A 300 0.84 -21.08 -8.16
N ARG A 301 0.19 -21.91 -8.97
CA ARG A 301 -0.33 -21.56 -10.29
C ARG A 301 -1.85 -21.62 -10.27
N PHE A 302 -2.48 -20.52 -10.65
CA PHE A 302 -3.92 -20.40 -10.83
C PHE A 302 -4.23 -20.40 -12.33
N ASP A 303 -5.02 -21.35 -12.79
CA ASP A 303 -5.59 -21.36 -14.14
C ASP A 303 -7.11 -21.15 -14.03
N TYR A 304 -7.64 -20.10 -14.65
CA TYR A 304 -9.09 -19.80 -14.65
C TYR A 304 -9.58 -19.34 -16.01
N LYS A 305 -10.50 -20.11 -16.62
CA LYS A 305 -11.15 -19.78 -17.91
C LYS A 305 -10.17 -19.28 -19.00
N GLY A 306 -9.03 -19.95 -19.13
CA GLY A 306 -7.99 -19.64 -20.12
C GLY A 306 -7.05 -18.49 -19.74
N ARG A 307 -7.17 -17.93 -18.53
CA ARG A 307 -6.19 -17.01 -17.91
C ARG A 307 -5.35 -17.75 -16.89
N SER A 308 -4.13 -17.26 -16.64
CA SER A 308 -3.14 -17.93 -15.80
C SER A 308 -2.28 -16.95 -15.01
N VAL A 309 -2.13 -17.22 -13.71
CA VAL A 309 -1.28 -16.45 -12.79
C VAL A 309 -0.36 -17.42 -12.06
N VAL A 310 0.93 -17.11 -11.97
CA VAL A 310 1.90 -17.87 -11.17
C VAL A 310 2.45 -16.98 -10.06
N ILE A 311 2.47 -17.48 -8.84
CA ILE A 311 2.97 -16.82 -7.64
C ILE A 311 4.10 -17.67 -7.08
N SER A 312 5.30 -17.10 -6.92
CA SER A 312 6.49 -17.88 -6.57
C SER A 312 6.60 -18.29 -5.10
N GLY A 313 6.05 -17.49 -4.18
CA GLY A 313 6.58 -17.46 -2.81
C GLY A 313 8.00 -16.92 -2.80
N ASP A 314 8.75 -17.22 -1.74
CA ASP A 314 10.19 -16.91 -1.68
C ASP A 314 10.98 -18.08 -2.24
N THR A 315 11.97 -17.80 -3.07
CA THR A 315 12.77 -18.82 -3.76
C THR A 315 14.00 -18.24 -4.45
N ARG A 316 15.02 -19.07 -4.59
CA ARG A 316 16.04 -18.99 -5.64
C ARG A 316 15.45 -19.32 -7.01
N PRO A 317 16.15 -18.98 -8.11
CA PRO A 317 15.82 -19.51 -9.43
C PRO A 317 15.85 -21.04 -9.44
N VAL A 318 14.72 -21.66 -9.80
CA VAL A 318 14.54 -23.12 -9.81
C VAL A 318 13.77 -23.57 -11.05
N PRO A 319 14.10 -24.72 -11.68
CA PRO A 319 13.45 -25.14 -12.93
C PRO A 319 11.93 -25.32 -12.83
N SER A 320 11.42 -25.77 -11.68
CA SER A 320 9.98 -25.95 -11.43
C SER A 320 9.21 -24.64 -11.60
N LEU A 321 9.75 -23.53 -11.10
CA LEU A 321 9.15 -22.20 -11.26
C LEU A 321 9.08 -21.79 -12.74
N THR A 322 10.19 -21.93 -13.47
CA THR A 322 10.20 -21.62 -14.92
C THR A 322 9.22 -22.52 -15.68
N GLN A 323 9.10 -23.79 -15.31
CA GLN A 323 8.15 -24.73 -15.91
C GLN A 323 6.70 -24.31 -15.65
N GLN A 324 6.36 -23.96 -14.41
CA GLN A 324 5.01 -23.51 -14.07
C GLN A 324 4.66 -22.16 -14.67
N ALA A 325 5.63 -21.25 -14.79
CA ALA A 325 5.47 -19.95 -15.42
C ALA A 325 5.26 -20.02 -16.93
N ARG A 326 5.47 -21.17 -17.59
CA ARG A 326 5.40 -21.28 -19.06
C ARG A 326 4.07 -20.73 -19.60
N LYS A 327 4.17 -19.69 -20.42
CA LYS A 327 3.06 -18.97 -21.06
C LYS A 327 2.02 -18.42 -20.08
N ALA A 328 2.41 -18.17 -18.83
CA ALA A 328 1.53 -17.54 -17.85
C ALA A 328 1.21 -16.10 -18.29
N ASP A 329 -0.02 -15.64 -18.10
CA ASP A 329 -0.38 -14.24 -18.37
C ASP A 329 0.39 -13.30 -17.44
N LEU A 330 0.48 -13.66 -16.15
CA LEU A 330 1.12 -12.87 -15.12
C LEU A 330 1.99 -13.77 -14.23
N LEU A 331 3.27 -13.41 -14.08
CA LEU A 331 4.17 -13.98 -13.10
C LEU A 331 4.37 -12.98 -11.95
N VAL A 332 3.89 -13.34 -10.77
CA VAL A 332 4.08 -12.63 -9.51
C VAL A 332 5.25 -13.29 -8.79
N ILE A 333 6.39 -12.62 -8.73
CA ILE A 333 7.63 -13.22 -8.22
C ILE A 333 8.30 -12.30 -7.20
N GLU A 334 8.88 -12.89 -6.16
CA GLU A 334 9.74 -12.18 -5.21
C GLU A 334 10.93 -11.50 -5.90
N ALA A 335 11.50 -10.47 -5.26
CA ALA A 335 12.64 -9.77 -5.82
C ALA A 335 13.54 -9.14 -4.75
N LEU A 336 14.76 -9.66 -4.66
CA LEU A 336 15.85 -9.13 -3.85
C LEU A 336 16.93 -8.51 -4.74
N GLN A 337 17.23 -7.21 -4.60
CA GLN A 337 18.35 -6.59 -5.32
C GLN A 337 19.69 -6.75 -4.55
N PRO A 338 20.56 -7.72 -4.91
CA PRO A 338 21.74 -8.08 -4.11
C PRO A 338 22.72 -6.94 -3.92
N LYS A 339 22.90 -6.07 -4.94
CA LYS A 339 23.81 -4.93 -4.84
C LYS A 339 23.36 -3.93 -3.77
N MET A 340 22.05 -3.68 -3.69
CA MET A 340 21.50 -2.76 -2.69
C MET A 340 21.52 -3.38 -1.28
N VAL A 341 21.25 -4.68 -1.16
CA VAL A 341 21.39 -5.39 0.14
C VAL A 341 22.84 -5.35 0.63
N ALA A 342 23.82 -5.51 -0.26
CA ALA A 342 25.24 -5.37 0.10
C ALA A 342 25.57 -3.97 0.64
N MET A 343 25.00 -2.90 0.06
CA MET A 343 25.15 -1.54 0.58
C MET A 343 24.55 -1.39 2.00
N LEU A 344 23.40 -2.01 2.27
CA LEU A 344 22.80 -2.02 3.60
C LEU A 344 23.66 -2.79 4.61
N LYS A 345 24.26 -3.92 4.19
CA LYS A 345 25.20 -4.68 5.01
C LYS A 345 26.39 -3.82 5.43
N GLU A 346 27.01 -3.10 4.49
CA GLU A 346 28.14 -2.21 4.80
C GLU A 346 27.74 -1.03 5.69
N ALA A 347 26.54 -0.47 5.48
CA ALA A 347 25.99 0.53 6.38
C ALA A 347 25.79 -0.02 7.80
N ALA A 348 25.26 -1.24 7.94
CA ALA A 348 25.09 -1.91 9.22
C ALA A 348 26.43 -2.18 9.93
N ASN A 349 27.47 -2.60 9.20
CA ASN A 349 28.82 -2.75 9.73
C ASN A 349 29.38 -1.43 10.26
N THR A 350 29.22 -0.36 9.48
CA THR A 350 29.73 0.98 9.81
C THR A 350 29.17 1.52 11.13
N VAL A 351 27.90 1.23 11.43
CA VAL A 351 27.24 1.63 12.69
C VAL A 351 27.30 0.57 13.79
N GLY A 352 28.13 -0.47 13.63
CA GLY A 352 28.35 -1.51 14.65
C GLY A 352 27.19 -2.50 14.83
N ARG A 353 26.26 -2.61 13.88
CA ARG A 353 25.15 -3.57 13.89
C ARG A 353 25.56 -4.90 13.24
N THR A 354 26.51 -5.59 13.86
CA THR A 354 27.12 -6.82 13.33
C THR A 354 26.13 -7.94 13.05
N ASN A 355 25.13 -8.18 13.92
CA ASN A 355 24.11 -9.20 13.69
C ASN A 355 23.23 -8.88 12.47
N THR A 356 22.81 -7.62 12.34
CA THR A 356 22.06 -7.16 11.16
C THR A 356 22.89 -7.29 9.89
N ALA A 357 24.18 -6.94 9.94
CA ALA A 357 25.08 -7.10 8.80
C ALA A 357 25.28 -8.57 8.40
N LYS A 358 25.38 -9.49 9.38
CA LYS A 358 25.43 -10.94 9.13
C LYS A 358 24.17 -11.41 8.41
N ILE A 359 22.99 -11.08 8.93
CA ILE A 359 21.70 -11.41 8.31
C ILE A 359 21.63 -10.85 6.89
N LEU A 360 21.92 -9.57 6.67
CA LEU A 360 21.95 -8.96 5.33
C LEU A 360 22.96 -9.62 4.38
N GLY A 361 24.03 -10.23 4.90
CA GLY A 361 24.97 -11.01 4.12
C GLY A 361 24.47 -12.39 3.71
N ASP A 362 23.57 -12.99 4.49
CA ASP A 362 23.06 -14.34 4.26
C ASP A 362 21.81 -14.35 3.37
N ILE A 363 20.94 -13.33 3.49
CA ILE A 363 19.66 -13.26 2.75
C ILE A 363 19.84 -13.41 1.23
N PRO A 364 20.79 -12.74 0.54
CA PRO A 364 20.95 -12.88 -0.92
C PRO A 364 21.18 -14.31 -1.38
N SER A 365 21.60 -15.20 -0.48
CA SER A 365 21.87 -16.58 -0.85
C SER A 365 20.61 -17.32 -1.24
N TYR A 366 19.40 -17.02 -0.75
CA TYR A 366 18.19 -17.86 -0.90
C TYR A 366 16.96 -17.15 -1.51
N HIS A 367 17.20 -16.09 -2.28
CA HIS A 367 16.18 -15.25 -2.94
C HIS A 367 16.50 -15.03 -4.43
N THR A 368 15.55 -14.47 -5.18
CA THR A 368 15.67 -14.22 -6.62
C THR A 368 15.96 -12.75 -6.89
N SER A 369 16.95 -12.47 -7.75
CA SER A 369 17.22 -11.10 -8.21
C SER A 369 16.21 -10.61 -9.27
N PRO A 370 15.97 -9.30 -9.41
CA PRO A 370 15.18 -8.75 -10.53
C PRO A 370 15.67 -9.22 -11.89
N GLU A 371 16.99 -9.34 -12.06
CA GLU A 371 17.62 -9.87 -13.27
C GLU A 371 17.30 -11.34 -13.51
N ASP A 372 17.33 -12.17 -12.46
CA ASP A 372 16.98 -13.59 -12.59
C ASP A 372 15.48 -13.81 -12.78
N ALA A 373 14.64 -13.01 -12.11
CA ALA A 373 13.20 -12.95 -12.36
C ALA A 373 12.91 -12.60 -13.83
N ALA A 374 13.64 -11.66 -14.42
CA ALA A 374 13.54 -11.32 -15.83
C ALA A 374 13.98 -12.48 -16.75
N LYS A 375 15.06 -13.20 -16.43
CA LYS A 375 15.47 -14.40 -17.18
C LYS A 375 14.39 -15.49 -17.13
N ILE A 376 13.81 -15.75 -15.96
CA ILE A 376 12.72 -16.72 -15.77
C ILE A 376 11.52 -16.30 -16.63
N ALA A 377 11.12 -15.03 -16.55
CA ALA A 377 10.02 -14.46 -17.33
C ALA A 377 10.24 -14.62 -18.85
N ALA A 378 11.45 -14.32 -19.32
CA ALA A 378 11.82 -14.46 -20.74
C ALA A 378 11.82 -15.92 -21.19
N GLN A 379 12.43 -16.83 -20.42
CA GLN A 379 12.48 -18.27 -20.72
C GLN A 379 11.10 -18.92 -20.72
N ALA A 380 10.24 -18.51 -19.79
CA ALA A 380 8.88 -19.01 -19.67
C ALA A 380 7.91 -18.38 -20.70
N GLY A 381 8.28 -17.24 -21.29
CA GLY A 381 7.42 -16.51 -22.22
C GLY A 381 6.17 -15.96 -21.53
N VAL A 382 6.33 -15.36 -20.34
CA VAL A 382 5.21 -14.79 -19.58
C VAL A 382 4.69 -13.50 -20.24
N GLY A 383 3.42 -13.20 -20.05
CA GLY A 383 2.77 -11.99 -20.58
C GLY A 383 3.17 -10.71 -19.84
N HIS A 384 3.33 -10.78 -18.52
CA HIS A 384 3.70 -9.65 -17.66
C HIS A 384 4.48 -10.15 -16.43
N LEU A 385 5.59 -9.50 -16.10
CA LEU A 385 6.40 -9.75 -14.91
C LEU A 385 6.05 -8.74 -13.80
N LEU A 386 5.47 -9.22 -12.70
CA LEU A 386 5.14 -8.44 -11.51
C LEU A 386 6.07 -8.84 -10.36
N LEU A 387 6.97 -7.93 -9.98
CA LEU A 387 7.86 -8.12 -8.84
C LEU A 387 7.13 -7.76 -7.55
N THR A 388 7.19 -8.62 -6.54
CA THR A 388 6.68 -8.39 -5.18
C THR A 388 7.76 -8.75 -4.17
N HIS A 389 7.45 -8.76 -2.87
CA HIS A 389 8.40 -9.05 -1.79
C HIS A 389 9.68 -8.23 -1.94
N ILE A 390 9.51 -6.90 -1.99
CA ILE A 390 10.57 -5.99 -2.39
C ILE A 390 11.63 -5.90 -1.28
N LEU A 391 12.84 -6.35 -1.60
CA LEU A 391 13.99 -6.30 -0.71
C LEU A 391 15.24 -5.74 -1.44
N PRO A 392 15.87 -4.66 -0.95
CA PRO A 392 15.52 -3.90 0.25
C PRO A 392 14.29 -2.98 0.05
N PRO A 393 13.75 -2.41 1.15
CA PRO A 393 12.70 -1.39 1.08
C PRO A 393 13.06 -0.24 0.15
N LEU A 394 12.04 0.36 -0.48
CA LEU A 394 12.19 1.45 -1.44
C LEU A 394 11.52 2.72 -0.90
N PRO A 395 12.16 3.43 0.06
CA PRO A 395 11.55 4.58 0.74
C PRO A 395 11.29 5.78 -0.19
N VAL A 396 12.00 5.88 -1.31
CA VAL A 396 11.79 6.91 -2.35
C VAL A 396 11.67 6.26 -3.73
N SER A 397 10.90 6.88 -4.63
CA SER A 397 10.59 6.34 -5.96
C SER A 397 11.83 6.13 -6.83
N ASP A 398 12.86 6.96 -6.65
CA ASP A 398 14.02 7.02 -7.54
C ASP A 398 14.92 5.78 -7.42
N LEU A 399 14.76 5.02 -6.32
CA LEU A 399 15.44 3.75 -6.12
C LEU A 399 14.86 2.62 -6.99
N LYS A 400 13.68 2.78 -7.59
CA LYS A 400 13.05 1.75 -8.43
C LYS A 400 13.93 1.35 -9.62
N ALA A 401 14.63 2.31 -10.24
CA ALA A 401 15.54 2.02 -11.34
C ALA A 401 16.79 1.23 -10.88
N ALA A 402 17.36 1.62 -9.75
CA ALA A 402 18.48 0.90 -9.14
C ALA A 402 18.08 -0.52 -8.69
N PHE A 403 16.85 -0.66 -8.18
CA PHE A 403 16.27 -1.95 -7.82
C PHE A 403 16.16 -2.86 -9.04
N LEU A 404 15.55 -2.39 -10.13
CA LEU A 404 15.39 -3.19 -11.36
C LEU A 404 16.71 -3.61 -12.00
N GLY A 405 17.79 -2.85 -11.78
CA GLY A 405 19.10 -3.15 -12.32
C GLY A 405 19.04 -3.39 -13.84
N ASP A 406 19.51 -4.56 -14.28
CA ASP A 406 19.55 -4.94 -15.69
C ASP A 406 18.32 -5.75 -16.16
N ALA A 407 17.28 -5.91 -15.33
CA ALA A 407 16.10 -6.72 -15.65
C ALA A 407 15.45 -6.37 -16.99
N GLY A 408 15.33 -5.08 -17.31
CA GLY A 408 14.75 -4.61 -18.58
C GLY A 408 15.57 -4.93 -19.83
N LYS A 409 16.85 -5.31 -19.68
CA LYS A 409 17.69 -5.81 -20.78
C LYS A 409 17.47 -7.31 -21.02
N LEU A 410 16.98 -8.04 -20.02
CA LEU A 410 16.85 -9.50 -20.03
C LEU A 410 15.43 -9.97 -20.37
N TYR A 411 14.43 -9.13 -20.11
CA TYR A 411 13.04 -9.37 -20.49
C TYR A 411 12.44 -8.12 -21.15
N HIS A 412 11.92 -8.31 -22.36
CA HIS A 412 11.37 -7.23 -23.18
C HIS A 412 9.85 -7.06 -23.06
N GLY A 413 9.19 -7.90 -22.25
CA GLY A 413 7.79 -7.71 -21.90
C GLY A 413 7.60 -6.69 -20.77
N PRO A 414 6.35 -6.42 -20.38
CA PRO A 414 6.04 -5.49 -19.29
C PRO A 414 6.61 -5.97 -17.94
N ILE A 415 7.40 -5.11 -17.28
CA ILE A 415 7.87 -5.32 -15.90
C ILE A 415 7.18 -4.29 -14.99
N THR A 416 6.71 -4.72 -13.83
CA THR A 416 6.19 -3.81 -12.80
C THR A 416 6.77 -4.18 -11.44
N ILE A 417 7.32 -3.19 -10.74
CA ILE A 417 7.58 -3.30 -9.30
C ILE A 417 6.24 -3.09 -8.62
N GLY A 418 5.71 -4.14 -7.99
CA GLY A 418 4.45 -4.12 -7.26
C GLY A 418 4.46 -3.08 -6.16
N GLU A 419 3.28 -2.58 -5.81
CA GLU A 419 3.02 -1.71 -4.66
C GLU A 419 1.67 -2.11 -4.07
N ASP A 420 1.52 -1.95 -2.75
CA ASP A 420 0.24 -2.22 -2.08
C ASP A 420 -0.89 -1.42 -2.74
N GLY A 421 -2.03 -2.06 -2.95
CA GLY A 421 -3.19 -1.46 -3.61
C GLY A 421 -3.20 -1.60 -5.14
N MET A 422 -2.11 -2.08 -5.77
CA MET A 422 -2.14 -2.44 -7.19
C MET A 422 -3.14 -3.56 -7.45
N LEU A 423 -3.93 -3.44 -8.52
CA LEU A 423 -4.79 -4.48 -9.06
C LEU A 423 -4.48 -4.72 -10.54
N PHE A 424 -4.32 -5.99 -10.93
CA PHE A 424 -4.18 -6.47 -12.29
C PHE A 424 -5.43 -7.27 -12.65
N SER A 425 -6.21 -6.77 -13.60
CA SER A 425 -7.45 -7.38 -14.08
C SER A 425 -7.19 -8.15 -15.37
N LEU A 426 -7.47 -9.45 -15.38
CA LEU A 426 -7.29 -10.35 -16.52
C LEU A 426 -8.67 -10.93 -16.93
N PRO A 427 -9.48 -10.21 -17.75
CA PRO A 427 -10.80 -10.69 -18.16
C PRO A 427 -10.72 -11.98 -18.99
N ALA A 428 -11.63 -12.91 -18.74
CA ALA A 428 -11.75 -14.16 -19.49
C ALA A 428 -12.03 -13.89 -20.98
N GLY A 429 -11.56 -14.79 -21.85
CA GLY A 429 -11.72 -14.64 -23.31
C GLY A 429 -10.91 -13.52 -23.96
N THR A 430 -10.02 -12.86 -23.22
CA THR A 430 -9.12 -11.82 -23.75
C THR A 430 -7.67 -12.07 -23.32
N GLN A 431 -6.71 -11.46 -24.02
CA GLN A 431 -5.31 -11.42 -23.61
C GLN A 431 -4.95 -10.11 -22.88
N LYS A 432 -5.95 -9.27 -22.58
CA LYS A 432 -5.71 -7.96 -21.97
C LYS A 432 -5.36 -8.13 -20.49
N ILE A 433 -4.41 -7.34 -20.02
CA ILE A 433 -4.07 -7.16 -18.60
C ILE A 433 -4.25 -5.68 -18.31
N GLN A 434 -5.16 -5.34 -17.40
CA GLN A 434 -5.48 -3.95 -17.06
C GLN A 434 -5.03 -3.66 -15.64
N ARG A 435 -4.22 -2.62 -15.46
CA ARG A 435 -3.78 -2.16 -14.14
C ARG A 435 -4.74 -1.11 -13.57
N LYS A 436 -5.12 -1.26 -12.30
CA LYS A 436 -5.94 -0.32 -11.51
C LYS A 436 -5.29 -0.14 -10.13
N TRP A 437 -5.81 0.83 -9.37
CA TRP A 437 -5.40 1.08 -7.98
C TRP A 437 -6.61 1.03 -7.06
N LEU A 438 -6.45 0.42 -5.89
CA LEU A 438 -7.50 0.28 -4.88
C LEU A 438 -7.26 1.11 -3.60
N LEU A 439 -6.11 1.80 -3.48
CA LEU A 439 -5.75 2.66 -2.34
C LEU A 439 -5.74 4.16 -2.64
#